data_AF-A0A534CVT9-F1
#
_entry.id   AF-A0A534CVT9-F1
#
_cell.length_a   1.000
_cell.length_b   1.000
_cell.length_c   1.000
_cell.angle_alpha   90.00
_cell.angle_beta   90.00
_cell.angle_gamma   90.00
#
_symmetry.space_group_name_H-M   'P 1'
#
loop_
_entity.id
_entity.type
_entity.pdbx_description
1 polymer ?
#
loop_
_entity_poly.entity_id
_entity_poly.type
_entity_poly.pdbx_seq_one_letter_code
_entity_poly.pdbx_strand_id
1 'polypeptide(L)'
;EVRSPTYTLIELYPAGALTAVHVDLYRVRDAAELEALGLREWARGGHLWLIEWPERGGSRLPPADLTLTFSVSDAGHDIEVSAGSPLGKSWLASLS
;
A
#
# COMPACT_ATOMS: atom_id res chain seq x y z
N GLU A 1 11.29 14.53 -2.21
CA GLU A 1 11.46 13.58 -3.32
C GLU A 1 10.96 12.22 -2.84
N VAL A 2 10.13 11.52 -3.60
CA VAL A 2 9.63 10.17 -3.28
C VAL A 2 10.29 9.22 -4.27
N ARG A 3 10.80 8.09 -3.80
CA ARG A 3 11.49 7.09 -4.63
C ARG A 3 10.83 5.74 -4.42
N SER A 4 10.71 4.95 -5.49
CA SER A 4 10.22 3.58 -5.34
C SER A 4 11.18 2.80 -4.41
N PRO A 5 10.66 2.12 -3.37
CA PRO A 5 11.46 1.36 -2.43
C PRO A 5 11.90 0.01 -3.02
N THR A 6 12.20 -0.08 -4.32
CA THR A 6 12.50 -1.36 -4.99
C THR A 6 13.68 -2.12 -4.37
N TYR A 7 14.61 -1.42 -3.69
CA TYR A 7 15.77 -2.02 -3.02
C TYR A 7 15.67 -2.02 -1.49
N THR A 8 15.01 -1.02 -0.90
CA THR A 8 14.82 -0.92 0.56
C THR A 8 13.58 -1.65 1.05
N LEU A 9 12.67 -2.01 0.13
CA LEU A 9 11.38 -2.67 0.31
C LEU A 9 10.36 -1.87 1.14
N ILE A 10 10.84 -1.01 2.04
CA ILE A 10 10.05 -0.08 2.84
C ILE A 10 10.74 1.28 2.85
N GLU A 11 9.98 2.34 2.57
CA GLU A 11 10.39 3.73 2.76
C GLU A 11 9.35 4.48 3.59
N LEU A 12 9.82 5.41 4.43
CA LEU A 12 8.96 6.19 5.33
C LEU A 12 8.97 7.65 4.92
N TYR A 13 7.79 8.23 4.78
CA TYR A 13 7.62 9.63 4.40
C TYR A 13 6.76 10.38 5.41
N PRO A 14 7.19 11.55 5.89
CA PRO A 14 6.31 12.44 6.64
C PRO A 14 5.11 12.88 5.80
N ALA A 15 3.90 12.74 6.35
CA ALA A 15 2.63 13.05 5.67
C ALA A 15 1.68 13.80 6.63
N GLY A 16 2.08 15.01 7.04
CA GLY A 16 1.34 15.81 8.01
C GLY A 16 1.33 15.15 9.39
N ALA A 17 0.15 14.85 9.92
CA ALA A 17 -0.01 14.12 11.18
C ALA A 17 0.25 12.60 11.04
N LEU A 18 0.42 12.11 9.82
CA LEU A 18 0.64 10.71 9.51
C LEU A 18 2.09 10.48 9.05
N THR A 19 2.52 9.22 9.12
CA THR A 19 3.69 8.72 8.42
C THR A 19 3.23 7.78 7.30
N ALA A 20 3.53 8.11 6.06
CA ALA A 20 3.31 7.20 4.95
C ALA A 20 4.38 6.10 4.97
N VAL A 21 3.93 4.84 4.93
CA VAL A 21 4.75 3.64 4.88
C VAL A 21 4.60 3.06 3.47
N HIS A 22 5.58 3.31 2.62
CA HIS A 22 5.60 2.83 1.24
C HIS A 22 6.31 1.49 1.20
N VAL A 23 5.58 0.43 0.86
CA VAL A 23 6.07 -0.93 0.76
C VAL A 23 6.00 -1.40 -0.68
N ASP A 24 7.10 -1.91 -1.23
CA ASP A 24 7.13 -2.57 -2.54
C ASP A 24 7.45 -4.05 -2.36
N LEU A 25 6.46 -4.90 -2.63
CA LEU A 25 6.58 -6.34 -2.46
C LEU A 25 7.04 -7.07 -3.73
N TYR A 26 7.31 -6.38 -4.84
CA TYR A 26 7.64 -7.00 -6.14
C TYR A 26 8.73 -8.07 -6.06
N ARG A 27 9.72 -7.88 -5.18
CA ARG A 27 10.87 -8.78 -5.01
C ARG A 27 10.69 -9.82 -3.91
N VAL A 28 9.63 -9.74 -3.10
CA VAL A 28 9.34 -10.72 -2.06
C VAL A 28 8.92 -12.03 -2.72
N ARG A 29 9.65 -13.10 -2.40
CA ARG A 29 9.48 -14.42 -3.02
C ARG A 29 8.65 -15.36 -2.17
N ASP A 30 8.69 -15.19 -0.85
CA ASP A 30 8.00 -16.06 0.06
C ASP A 30 7.60 -15.36 1.37
N ALA A 31 6.83 -16.11 2.17
CA ALA A 31 6.36 -15.70 3.47
C ALA A 31 7.47 -15.35 4.48
N ALA A 32 8.62 -16.02 4.42
CA ALA A 32 9.69 -15.82 5.38
C ALA A 32 10.40 -14.49 5.13
N GLU A 33 10.61 -14.13 3.86
CA GLU A 33 11.11 -12.80 3.48
C GLU A 33 10.16 -11.69 3.94
N LEU A 34 8.85 -11.87 3.77
CA LEU A 34 7.87 -10.89 4.22
C LEU A 34 7.89 -10.67 5.74
N GLU A 35 7.98 -11.75 6.54
CA GLU A 35 8.05 -11.63 8.00
C GLU A 35 9.37 -10.97 8.43
N ALA A 36 10.48 -11.21 7.72
CA ALA A 36 11.76 -10.57 7.99
C ALA A 36 11.74 -9.04 7.75
N LEU A 37 10.78 -8.52 6.98
CA LEU A 37 10.58 -7.07 6.82
C LEU A 37 10.01 -6.39 8.07
N GLY A 38 9.53 -7.15 9.06
CA GLY A 38 9.02 -6.56 10.31
C GLY A 38 7.77 -5.69 10.12
N LEU A 39 7.00 -5.89 9.04
CA LEU A 39 5.83 -5.07 8.70
C LEU A 39 4.86 -4.90 9.88
N ARG A 40 4.68 -5.95 10.69
CA ARG A 40 3.79 -5.93 11.85
C ARG A 40 4.15 -4.85 12.88
N GLU A 41 5.42 -4.46 12.99
CA GLU A 41 5.88 -3.43 13.93
C GLU A 41 5.49 -2.00 13.51
N TRP A 42 5.11 -1.83 12.24
CA TRP A 42 4.62 -0.57 11.67
C TRP A 42 3.09 -0.48 11.69
N ALA A 43 2.39 -1.56 12.07
CA ALA A 43 0.93 -1.62 12.13
C ALA A 43 0.40 -0.93 13.39
N ARG A 44 0.60 0.40 13.44
CA ARG A 44 0.22 1.30 14.54
C ARG A 44 -0.59 2.46 14.00
N GLY A 45 -1.39 3.08 14.88
CA GLY A 45 -2.11 4.30 14.55
C GLY A 45 -1.15 5.41 14.09
N GLY A 46 -1.62 6.28 13.21
CA GLY A 46 -0.80 7.37 12.64
C GLY A 46 0.03 6.98 11.42
N HIS A 47 -0.14 5.77 10.89
CA HIS A 47 0.52 5.32 9.66
C HIS A 47 -0.47 5.17 8.50
N LEU A 48 -0.12 5.72 7.34
CA LEU A 48 -0.80 5.46 6.08
C LEU A 48 0.02 4.44 5.29
N TRP A 49 -0.56 3.28 5.02
CA TRP A 49 0.14 2.22 4.30
C TRP A 49 -0.12 2.31 2.80
N LEU A 50 0.96 2.29 2.02
CA LEU A 50 0.93 2.29 0.55
C LEU A 50 1.70 1.05 0.09
N ILE A 51 0.99 0.03 -0.38
CA ILE A 51 1.59 -1.28 -0.68
C ILE A 51 1.47 -1.56 -2.18
N GLU A 52 2.61 -1.69 -2.86
CA GLU A 52 2.69 -2.19 -4.24
C GLU A 52 2.82 -3.72 -4.25
N TRP A 53 2.17 -4.35 -5.23
CA TRP A 53 2.08 -5.82 -5.38
C TRP A 53 1.56 -6.54 -4.12
N PRO A 54 0.41 -6.12 -3.55
CA PRO A 54 -0.12 -6.66 -2.30
C PRO A 54 -0.43 -8.16 -2.36
N GLU A 55 -0.67 -8.72 -3.55
CA GLU A 55 -0.91 -10.14 -3.74
C GLU A 55 0.28 -11.02 -3.33
N ARG A 56 1.50 -10.48 -3.31
CA ARG A 56 2.69 -11.16 -2.79
C ARG A 56 2.72 -11.24 -1.27
N GLY A 57 2.03 -10.33 -0.59
CA GLY A 57 1.87 -10.36 0.86
C GLY A 57 0.76 -11.30 1.34
N GLY A 58 -0.23 -11.57 0.48
CA GLY A 58 -1.33 -12.49 0.77
C GLY A 58 -2.04 -12.18 2.09
N SER A 59 -2.41 -13.23 2.84
CA SER A 59 -3.13 -13.10 4.13
C SER A 59 -2.31 -12.53 5.29
N ARG A 60 -1.04 -12.18 5.05
CA ARG A 60 -0.16 -11.58 6.06
C ARG A 60 -0.26 -10.06 6.10
N LEU A 61 -0.83 -9.45 5.05
CA LEU A 61 -1.17 -8.04 5.04
C LEU A 61 -2.50 -7.80 5.76
N PRO A 62 -2.66 -6.64 6.42
CA PRO A 62 -3.97 -6.21 6.87
C PRO A 62 -4.93 -6.04 5.68
N PRO A 63 -6.25 -6.20 5.88
CA PRO A 63 -7.22 -5.91 4.84
C PRO A 63 -7.10 -4.44 4.42
N ALA A 64 -7.12 -4.17 3.12
CA ALA A 64 -6.98 -2.83 2.59
C ALA A 64 -8.26 -2.00 2.79
N ASP A 65 -8.10 -0.76 3.23
CA ASP A 65 -9.20 0.22 3.25
C ASP A 65 -9.60 0.62 1.82
N LEU A 66 -8.61 0.84 0.96
CA LEU A 66 -8.76 1.11 -0.47
C LEU A 66 -7.87 0.18 -1.29
N THR A 67 -8.40 -0.34 -2.39
CA THR A 67 -7.64 -1.05 -3.43
C THR A 67 -7.70 -0.24 -4.72
N LEU A 68 -6.52 0.04 -5.29
CA LEU A 68 -6.38 0.74 -6.56
C LEU A 68 -5.84 -0.25 -7.59
N THR A 69 -6.60 -0.48 -8.66
CA THR A 69 -6.21 -1.32 -9.79
C THR A 69 -5.88 -0.42 -10.97
N PHE A 70 -4.66 -0.55 -11.49
CA PHE A 70 -4.19 0.21 -12.64
C PHE A 70 -4.23 -0.66 -13.89
N SER A 71 -4.81 -0.15 -14.97
CA SER A 71 -4.79 -0.78 -16.29
C SER A 71 -4.31 0.19 -17.35
N VAL A 72 -3.61 -0.33 -18.36
CA VAL A 72 -3.13 0.46 -19.50
C VAL A 72 -4.20 0.43 -20.60
N SER A 73 -4.57 1.60 -21.10
CA SER A 73 -5.45 1.76 -22.26
C SER A 73 -4.82 2.68 -23.30
N ASP A 74 -5.42 2.76 -24.50
CA ASP A 74 -4.91 3.60 -25.59
C ASP A 74 -4.87 5.10 -25.23
N ALA A 75 -5.67 5.52 -24.24
CA ALA A 75 -5.77 6.91 -23.78
C ALA A 75 -4.89 7.22 -22.55
N GLY A 76 -4.26 6.22 -21.93
CA GLY A 76 -3.41 6.40 -20.75
C GLY A 76 -3.54 5.28 -19.73
N HIS A 77 -3.55 5.65 -18.44
CA HIS A 77 -3.79 4.72 -17.34
C HIS A 77 -5.18 4.91 -16.79
N ASP A 78 -5.96 3.84 -16.81
CA ASP A 78 -7.22 3.77 -16.09
C ASP A 78 -6.96 3.28 -14.67
N ILE A 79 -7.60 3.92 -13.70
CA ILE A 79 -7.48 3.58 -12.28
C ILE A 79 -8.88 3.25 -11.77
N GLU A 80 -9.09 2.00 -11.39
CA GLU A 80 -10.28 1.58 -10.67
C GLU A 80 -9.99 1.63 -9.17
N VAL A 81 -10.87 2.29 -8.40
CA VAL A 81 -10.73 2.42 -6.95
C VAL A 81 -11.91 1.73 -6.28
N SER A 82 -11.61 0.81 -5.36
CA SER A 82 -12.61 0.11 -4.56
C SER A 82 -12.33 0.25 -3.07
N ALA A 83 -13.39 0.41 -2.28
CA ALA A 83 -13.29 0.53 -0.83
C ALA A 83 -13.62 -0.78 -0.12
N GLY A 84 -12.68 -1.28 0.69
CA GLY A 84 -12.80 -2.51 1.48
C GLY A 84 -13.30 -2.28 2.91
N SER A 85 -13.31 -1.03 3.40
CA SER A 85 -13.70 -0.69 4.77
C SER A 85 -14.61 0.55 4.85
N PRO A 86 -15.27 0.81 6.01
CA PRO A 86 -16.01 2.06 6.23
C PRO A 86 -15.13 3.31 6.08
N LEU A 87 -13.86 3.24 6.53
CA LEU A 87 -12.91 4.34 6.39
C LEU A 87 -12.57 4.58 4.91
N GLY A 88 -12.27 3.52 4.17
CA GLY A 88 -12.02 3.60 2.73
C GLY A 88 -13.22 4.16 1.95
N LYS A 89 -14.45 3.80 2.34
CA LYS A 89 -15.66 4.38 1.74
C LYS A 89 -15.76 5.88 1.99
N SER A 90 -15.42 6.33 3.20
CA SER A 90 -15.36 7.76 3.53
C SER A 90 -14.30 8.49 2.69
N TRP A 91 -13.14 7.88 2.47
CA TRP A 91 -12.10 8.47 1.61
C TRP A 91 -12.56 8.53 0.15
N LEU A 92 -13.10 7.43 -0.39
CA LEU A 92 -13.58 7.39 -1.77
C LEU A 92 -14.66 8.43 -2.05
N ALA A 93 -15.60 8.60 -1.11
CA ALA A 93 -16.65 9.63 -1.21
C ALA A 93 -16.13 11.07 -1.13
N SER A 94 -14.90 11.29 -0.63
CA SER A 94 -14.27 12.62 -0.60
C SER A 94 -13.48 12.97 -1.86
N LEU A 95 -13.28 11.99 -2.76
CA LEU A 95 -12.56 12.17 -4.04
C LEU A 95 -13.48 12.62 -5.20
N SER A 96 -14.80 12.55 -5.00
CA SER A 96 -15.84 13.01 -5.93
C SER A 96 -16.25 14.44 -5.65
#